data_AF-A0A0H1ABU3-F1
#
_entry.id   AF-A0A0H1ABU3-F1
#
_cell.length_a   1.000
_cell.length_b   1.000
_cell.length_c   1.000
_cell.angle_alpha   90.00
_cell.angle_beta   90.00
_cell.angle_gamma   90.00
#
_symmetry.space_group_name_H-M   'P 1'
#
loop_
_entity.id
_entity.type
_entity.pdbx_description
1 polymer ?
#
loop_
_entity_poly.entity_id
_entity_poly.type
_entity_poly.pdbx_seq_one_letter_code
_entity_poly.pdbx_strand_id
1 'polypeptide(L)'
;NPALGLRGVRLSMARNGLLETQLRAIARASGYGPVRVLVPMVSGREEIVAVRRLLERVQRDLRAEGHETAERIALGAMIEVPSAAIALPTFVRELDFLSIGTNDLVQYLLAADRNNDALGDLYSPLHPAVIRLLHGIVRAAPPESKRGRATCELRAGNAGVAGRICPDHRPAAAPRRFRRGATTGERSVPGRHDCGVRSPASSRRSTVPIPQRSADNGRMHI
;
A
#
# COMPACT_ATOMS: atom_id res chain seq x y z
N ASN A 1 -12.04 -0.03 19.47
CA ASN A 1 -12.27 0.07 18.01
C ASN A 1 -10.92 0.04 17.29
N PRO A 2 -10.49 -1.11 16.73
CA PRO A 2 -9.20 -1.25 16.04
C PRO A 2 -9.05 -0.33 14.83
N ALA A 3 -10.14 -0.07 14.09
CA ALA A 3 -10.12 0.81 12.93
C ALA A 3 -9.79 2.26 13.30
N LEU A 4 -10.15 2.74 14.49
CA LEU A 4 -9.80 4.09 14.98
C LEU A 4 -8.52 4.11 15.85
N GLY A 5 -7.80 2.99 15.93
CA GLY A 5 -6.68 2.81 16.86
C GLY A 5 -5.31 3.15 16.27
N LEU A 6 -4.28 2.54 16.87
CA LEU A 6 -2.88 2.74 16.50
C LEU A 6 -2.52 1.94 15.23
N ARG A 7 -2.72 2.56 14.05
CA ARG A 7 -2.46 1.97 12.72
C ARG A 7 -1.71 2.94 11.80
N GLY A 8 -1.16 2.39 10.72
CA GLY A 8 -0.45 3.14 9.68
C GLY A 8 0.69 4.00 10.24
N VAL A 9 0.81 5.25 9.79
CA VAL A 9 1.89 6.16 10.21
C VAL A 9 1.96 6.35 11.72
N ARG A 10 0.82 6.39 12.41
CA ARG A 10 0.74 6.56 13.87
C ARG A 10 1.43 5.42 14.61
N LEU A 11 1.23 4.19 14.16
CA LEU A 11 1.90 3.01 14.75
C LEU A 11 3.40 3.05 14.51
N SER A 12 3.82 3.36 13.28
CA SER A 12 5.23 3.42 12.93
C SER A 12 5.96 4.54 13.67
N MET A 13 5.29 5.67 13.95
CA MET A 13 5.84 6.77 14.74
C MET A 13 5.84 6.50 16.25
N ALA A 14 4.83 5.79 16.77
CA ALA A 14 4.75 5.46 18.20
C ALA A 14 5.72 4.34 18.61
N ARG A 15 6.06 3.43 17.69
CA ARG A 15 7.05 2.38 17.93
C ARG A 15 8.45 2.87 17.57
N ASN A 16 9.25 3.15 18.59
CA ASN A 16 10.62 3.60 18.44
C ASN A 16 11.40 2.73 17.43
N GLY A 17 12.06 3.38 16.48
CA GLY A 17 12.90 2.74 15.47
C GLY A 17 12.18 1.96 14.36
N LEU A 18 10.86 1.71 14.48
CA LEU A 18 10.14 0.93 13.46
C LEU A 18 10.08 1.67 12.12
N LEU A 19 9.62 2.92 12.14
CA LEU A 19 9.57 3.76 10.93
C LEU A 19 10.96 3.94 10.31
N GLU A 20 11.96 4.19 11.15
CA GLU A 20 13.35 4.36 10.68
C GLU A 20 13.88 3.11 10.00
N THR A 21 13.68 1.93 10.60
CA THR A 21 14.09 0.64 10.03
C THR A 21 13.44 0.42 8.65
N GLN A 22 12.15 0.71 8.53
CA GLN A 22 11.41 0.61 7.26
C GLN A 22 11.97 1.57 6.21
N LEU A 23 12.17 2.85 6.58
CA LEU A 23 12.72 3.85 5.67
C LEU A 23 14.16 3.52 5.25
N ARG A 24 14.99 2.98 6.16
CA ARG A 24 16.35 2.51 5.83
C ARG A 24 16.33 1.36 4.82
N ALA A 25 15.41 0.43 4.95
CA ALA A 25 15.24 -0.65 3.98
C ALA A 25 14.82 -0.12 2.60
N ILE A 26 13.82 0.77 2.56
CA ILE A 26 13.35 1.40 1.32
C ILE A 26 14.47 2.23 0.67
N ALA A 27 15.20 3.03 1.45
CA ALA A 27 16.26 3.89 0.93
C ALA A 27 17.41 3.07 0.32
N ARG A 28 17.81 1.96 0.93
CA ARG A 28 18.79 1.04 0.31
C ARG A 28 18.25 0.40 -0.97
N ALA A 29 16.98 -0.03 -0.97
CA ALA A 29 16.35 -0.58 -2.17
C ALA A 29 16.31 0.44 -3.33
N SER A 30 16.24 1.74 -3.03
CA SER A 30 16.23 2.80 -4.05
C SER A 30 17.54 2.92 -4.84
N GLY A 31 18.66 2.39 -4.35
CA GLY A 31 19.91 2.31 -5.12
C GLY A 31 19.80 1.37 -6.34
N TYR A 32 18.91 0.37 -6.27
CA TYR A 32 18.76 -0.65 -7.31
C TYR A 32 17.62 -0.36 -8.32
N GLY A 33 16.86 0.72 -8.13
CA GLY A 33 15.76 1.07 -9.02
C GLY A 33 14.80 2.13 -8.46
N PRO A 34 13.81 2.56 -9.26
CA PRO A 34 12.87 3.59 -8.86
C PRO A 34 11.95 3.09 -7.73
N VAL A 35 12.05 3.73 -6.56
CA VAL A 35 11.21 3.46 -5.39
C VAL A 35 10.45 4.72 -5.00
N ARG A 36 9.19 4.54 -4.59
CA ARG A 36 8.32 5.59 -4.04
C ARG A 36 7.85 5.17 -2.65
N VAL A 37 7.77 6.12 -1.72
CA VAL A 37 7.23 5.90 -0.36
C VAL A 37 5.82 6.45 -0.31
N LEU A 38 4.86 5.60 0.07
CA LEU A 38 3.47 6.00 0.28
C LEU A 38 3.13 5.87 1.76
N VAL A 39 2.78 6.98 2.42
CA VAL A 39 2.47 7.02 3.85
C VAL A 39 0.98 6.75 4.09
N PRO A 40 0.60 5.66 4.77
CA PRO A 40 -0.79 5.36 5.09
C PRO A 40 -1.27 6.07 6.35
N MET A 41 -2.59 6.24 6.46
CA MET A 41 -3.32 6.78 7.62
C MET A 41 -2.89 8.19 8.01
N VAL A 42 -2.51 8.99 7.01
CA VAL A 42 -2.18 10.39 7.19
C VAL A 42 -3.46 11.14 7.54
N SER A 43 -3.40 11.92 8.60
CA SER A 43 -4.48 12.74 9.14
C SER A 43 -4.18 14.23 9.10
N GLY A 44 -2.90 14.61 9.02
CA GLY A 44 -2.45 16.00 8.96
C GLY A 44 -1.08 16.19 8.33
N ARG A 45 -0.68 17.46 8.18
CA ARG A 45 0.57 17.89 7.54
C ARG A 45 1.80 17.46 8.33
N GLU A 46 1.69 17.48 9.65
CA GLU A 46 2.79 17.28 10.60
C GLU A 46 3.40 15.87 10.42
N GLU A 47 2.55 14.87 10.17
CA GLU A 47 2.96 13.48 9.93
C GLU A 47 3.80 13.39 8.65
N ILE A 48 3.41 14.07 7.57
CA ILE A 48 4.17 14.09 6.31
C ILE A 48 5.53 14.77 6.48
N VAL A 49 5.55 15.92 7.16
CA VAL A 49 6.79 16.64 7.43
C VAL A 49 7.75 15.80 8.29
N ALA A 50 7.23 15.12 9.31
CA ALA A 50 8.01 14.25 10.16
C ALA A 50 8.61 13.07 9.37
N VAL A 51 7.81 12.40 8.54
CA VAL A 51 8.28 11.29 7.70
C VAL A 51 9.33 11.76 6.69
N ARG A 52 9.13 12.92 6.04
CA ARG A 52 10.10 13.49 5.09
C ARG A 52 11.44 13.77 5.77
N ARG A 53 11.43 14.43 6.92
CA ARG A 53 12.66 14.72 7.70
C ARG A 53 13.39 13.45 8.10
N LEU A 54 12.67 12.40 8.48
CA LEU A 54 13.27 11.12 8.84
C LEU A 54 13.86 10.41 7.62
N LEU A 55 13.16 10.42 6.49
CA LEU A 55 13.65 9.84 5.23
C LEU A 55 14.93 10.53 4.76
N GLU A 56 14.98 11.86 4.79
CA GLU A 56 16.17 12.64 4.41
C GLU A 56 17.37 12.36 5.33
N ARG A 57 17.12 12.23 6.64
CA ARG A 57 18.14 11.83 7.62
C ARG A 57 18.69 10.45 7.32
N VAL A 58 17.80 9.47 7.17
CA VAL A 58 18.13 8.09 6.82
C VAL A 58 18.95 8.01 5.53
N GLN A 59 18.59 8.78 4.49
CA GLN A 59 19.36 8.82 3.25
C GLN A 59 20.76 9.41 3.45
N ARG A 60 20.92 10.45 4.28
CA ARG A 60 22.25 10.99 4.62
C ARG A 60 23.10 9.96 5.36
N ASP A 61 22.52 9.32 6.37
CA ASP A 61 23.24 8.36 7.22
C ASP A 61 23.69 7.15 6.39
N LEU A 62 22.79 6.59 5.56
CA LEU A 62 23.13 5.49 4.66
C LEU A 62 24.23 5.85 3.65
N ARG A 63 24.24 7.07 3.11
CA ARG A 63 25.32 7.52 2.22
C ARG A 63 26.66 7.66 2.96
N ALA A 64 26.64 8.14 4.20
CA ALA A 64 27.83 8.20 5.05
C ALA A 64 28.37 6.80 5.40
N GLU A 65 27.48 5.81 5.52
CA GLU A 65 27.81 4.39 5.70
C GLU A 65 28.29 3.70 4.40
N GLY A 66 28.30 4.40 3.26
CA GLY A 66 28.75 3.87 1.97
C GLY A 66 27.68 3.10 1.18
N HIS A 67 26.41 3.20 1.56
CA HIS A 67 25.31 2.59 0.82
C HIS A 67 24.84 3.47 -0.35
N GLU A 68 24.63 2.84 -1.51
CA GLU A 68 23.95 3.49 -2.63
C GLU A 68 22.48 3.77 -2.30
N THR A 69 22.04 5.00 -2.56
CA THR A 69 20.64 5.42 -2.42
C THR A 69 20.30 6.37 -3.55
N ALA A 70 19.05 6.39 -3.99
CA ALA A 70 18.60 7.37 -4.97
C ALA A 70 18.82 8.80 -4.46
N GLU A 71 19.10 9.73 -5.37
CA GLU A 71 19.25 11.16 -5.03
C GLU A 71 17.98 11.69 -4.33
N ARG A 72 16.82 11.41 -4.94
CA ARG A 72 15.50 11.76 -4.43
C ARG A 72 14.58 10.55 -4.45
N ILE A 73 13.99 10.24 -3.29
CA ILE A 73 12.93 9.26 -3.16
C ILE A 73 11.61 10.03 -3.10
N ALA A 74 10.67 9.70 -4.01
CA ALA A 74 9.37 10.36 -4.02
C ALA A 74 8.56 9.93 -2.79
N LEU A 75 8.01 10.90 -2.05
CA LEU A 75 7.16 10.69 -0.88
C LEU A 75 5.73 11.16 -1.19
N GLY A 76 4.79 10.24 -1.06
CA GLY A 76 3.36 10.50 -1.23
C GLY A 76 2.54 10.11 0.00
N ALA A 77 1.28 10.51 -0.01
CA ALA A 77 0.33 10.21 1.06
C ALA A 77 -0.85 9.40 0.54
N MET A 78 -1.30 8.42 1.34
CA MET A 78 -2.58 7.79 1.12
C MET A 78 -3.67 8.66 1.76
N ILE A 79 -4.48 9.30 0.93
CA ILE A 79 -5.63 10.09 1.35
C ILE A 79 -6.79 9.13 1.62
N GLU A 80 -6.86 8.71 2.87
CA GLU A 80 -7.85 7.74 3.36
C GLU A 80 -8.52 8.16 4.68
N VAL A 81 -8.05 9.24 5.31
CA VAL A 81 -8.67 9.84 6.50
C VAL A 81 -9.40 11.12 6.07
N PRO A 82 -10.68 11.33 6.46
CA PRO A 82 -11.42 12.54 6.08
C PRO A 82 -10.73 13.85 6.46
N SER A 83 -10.03 13.90 7.60
CA SER A 83 -9.28 15.10 8.01
C SER A 83 -8.19 15.47 7.00
N ALA A 84 -7.43 14.49 6.50
CA ALA A 84 -6.41 14.71 5.48
C ALA A 84 -7.02 15.09 4.14
N ALA A 85 -8.15 14.50 3.76
CA ALA A 85 -8.87 14.87 2.54
C ALA A 85 -9.34 16.33 2.55
N ILE A 86 -9.89 16.78 3.69
CA ILE A 86 -10.36 18.17 3.86
C ILE A 86 -9.18 19.14 3.93
N ALA A 87 -8.13 18.80 4.67
CA ALA A 87 -6.96 19.66 4.86
C ALA A 87 -5.96 19.62 3.69
N LEU A 88 -6.17 18.75 2.69
CA LEU A 88 -5.23 18.50 1.59
C LEU A 88 -4.66 19.78 0.93
N PRO A 89 -5.45 20.84 0.63
CA PRO A 89 -4.91 22.05 0.03
C PRO A 89 -3.77 22.71 0.82
N THR A 90 -3.72 22.47 2.13
CA THR A 90 -2.71 23.06 3.03
C THR A 90 -1.35 22.36 2.97
N PHE A 91 -1.31 21.10 2.51
CA PHE A 91 -0.08 20.29 2.52
C PHE A 91 0.20 19.51 1.23
N VAL A 92 -0.58 19.73 0.17
CA VAL A 92 -0.38 19.05 -1.13
C VAL A 92 0.97 19.37 -1.77
N ARG A 93 1.61 20.49 -1.40
CA ARG A 93 2.91 20.92 -1.93
C ARG A 93 4.09 20.14 -1.34
N GLU A 94 3.90 19.52 -0.19
CA GLU A 94 4.88 18.68 0.50
C GLU A 94 4.93 17.25 -0.06
N LEU A 95 3.96 16.90 -0.91
CA LEU A 95 3.76 15.58 -1.47
C LEU A 95 4.19 15.51 -2.94
N ASP A 96 4.88 14.43 -3.28
CA ASP A 96 5.31 14.13 -4.64
C ASP A 96 4.22 13.38 -5.43
N PHE A 97 3.31 12.68 -4.73
CA PHE A 97 2.15 11.97 -5.28
C PHE A 97 1.09 11.68 -4.20
N LEU A 98 -0.12 11.36 -4.66
CA LEU A 98 -1.28 11.09 -3.81
C LEU A 98 -1.87 9.74 -4.22
N SER A 99 -2.30 8.93 -3.26
CA SER A 99 -3.13 7.76 -3.52
C SER A 99 -4.43 7.90 -2.73
N ILE A 100 -5.58 7.72 -3.35
CA ILE A 100 -6.85 7.71 -2.62
C ILE A 100 -7.13 6.29 -2.14
N GLY A 101 -7.22 6.10 -0.82
CA GLY A 101 -7.63 4.85 -0.20
C GLY A 101 -9.14 4.86 0.05
N THR A 102 -9.94 4.50 -0.96
CA THR A 102 -11.41 4.64 -0.87
C THR A 102 -12.03 3.77 0.22
N ASN A 103 -11.41 2.63 0.53
CA ASN A 103 -11.98 1.67 1.47
C ASN A 103 -12.06 2.25 2.89
N ASP A 104 -10.93 2.78 3.37
CA ASP A 104 -10.86 3.45 4.67
C ASP A 104 -11.54 4.82 4.63
N LEU A 105 -11.45 5.56 3.51
CA LEU A 105 -12.12 6.85 3.37
C LEU A 105 -13.64 6.75 3.50
N VAL A 106 -14.27 5.79 2.83
CA VAL A 106 -15.73 5.56 2.90
C VAL A 106 -16.11 5.09 4.30
N GLN A 107 -15.34 4.16 4.87
CA GLN A 107 -15.58 3.63 6.21
C GLN A 107 -15.57 4.74 7.27
N TYR A 108 -14.57 5.63 7.24
CA TYR A 108 -14.49 6.73 8.21
C TYR A 108 -15.49 7.86 7.91
N LEU A 109 -15.76 8.15 6.64
CA LEU A 109 -16.68 9.22 6.28
C LEU A 109 -18.14 8.86 6.61
N LEU A 110 -18.53 7.60 6.42
CA LEU A 110 -19.89 7.12 6.68
C LEU A 110 -20.04 6.47 8.07
N ALA A 111 -18.96 6.40 8.85
CA ALA A 111 -18.92 5.72 10.14
C ALA A 111 -19.45 4.27 10.09
N ALA A 112 -19.21 3.58 8.96
CA ALA A 112 -19.69 2.24 8.68
C ALA A 112 -18.51 1.28 8.49
N ASP A 113 -18.33 0.32 9.39
CA ASP A 113 -17.29 -0.70 9.26
C ASP A 113 -17.68 -1.71 8.19
N ARG A 114 -16.85 -1.81 7.14
CA ARG A 114 -17.08 -2.73 6.01
C ARG A 114 -16.99 -4.21 6.39
N ASN A 115 -16.38 -4.53 7.53
CA ASN A 115 -16.28 -5.91 8.02
C ASN A 115 -17.47 -6.27 8.93
N ASN A 116 -18.42 -5.36 9.13
CA ASN A 116 -19.61 -5.59 9.92
C ASN A 116 -20.82 -5.73 8.99
N ASP A 117 -21.31 -6.97 8.84
CA ASP A 117 -22.44 -7.30 7.96
C ASP A 117 -23.69 -6.47 8.28
N ALA A 118 -23.90 -6.10 9.55
CA ALA A 118 -25.02 -5.27 9.98
C ALA A 118 -24.96 -3.82 9.47
N LEU A 119 -23.80 -3.36 8.98
CA LEU A 119 -23.57 -2.01 8.46
C LEU A 119 -23.39 -1.99 6.94
N GLY A 120 -23.58 -3.12 6.25
CA GLY A 120 -23.37 -3.24 4.81
C GLY A 120 -24.17 -2.22 3.99
N ASP A 121 -25.43 -1.99 4.36
CA ASP A 121 -26.31 -1.03 3.68
C ASP A 121 -25.86 0.43 3.85
N LEU A 122 -25.13 0.75 4.93
CA LEU A 122 -24.60 2.08 5.19
C LEU A 122 -23.26 2.32 4.45
N TYR A 123 -22.54 1.26 4.10
CA TYR A 123 -21.31 1.36 3.32
C TYR A 123 -21.64 1.58 1.83
N SER A 124 -21.73 2.85 1.42
CA SER A 124 -21.96 3.22 0.03
C SER A 124 -20.82 4.06 -0.55
N PRO A 125 -19.96 3.48 -1.42
CA PRO A 125 -18.93 4.25 -2.12
C PRO A 125 -19.47 5.35 -3.03
N LEU A 126 -20.76 5.28 -3.40
CA LEU A 126 -21.45 6.27 -4.23
C LEU A 126 -22.25 7.29 -3.41
N HIS A 127 -22.08 7.29 -2.08
CA HIS A 127 -22.73 8.28 -1.23
C HIS A 127 -22.35 9.71 -1.66
N PRO A 128 -23.30 10.68 -1.73
CA PRO A 128 -23.02 12.03 -2.20
C PRO A 128 -21.86 12.74 -1.46
N ALA A 129 -21.71 12.48 -0.16
CA ALA A 129 -20.59 13.00 0.62
C ALA A 129 -19.23 12.45 0.16
N VAL A 130 -19.17 11.14 -0.17
CA VAL A 130 -17.96 10.50 -0.69
C VAL A 130 -17.58 11.11 -2.03
N ILE A 131 -18.54 11.23 -2.95
CA ILE A 131 -18.30 11.81 -4.29
C ILE A 131 -17.81 13.26 -4.18
N ARG A 132 -18.45 14.08 -3.32
CA ARG A 132 -18.03 15.47 -3.09
C ARG A 132 -16.61 15.56 -2.53
N LEU A 133 -16.27 14.68 -1.59
CA LEU A 133 -14.93 14.65 -0.99
C LEU A 133 -13.88 14.23 -2.02
N LEU A 134 -14.15 13.17 -2.80
CA LEU A 134 -13.27 12.71 -3.88
C LEU A 134 -13.05 13.79 -4.94
N HIS A 135 -14.11 14.48 -5.35
CA HIS A 135 -14.00 15.62 -6.25
C HIS A 135 -13.12 16.75 -5.66
N GLY A 136 -13.25 17.03 -4.35
CA GLY A 136 -12.38 17.98 -3.65
C GLY A 136 -10.90 17.56 -3.68
N ILE A 137 -10.61 16.28 -3.43
CA ILE A 137 -9.25 15.72 -3.48
C ILE A 137 -8.65 15.86 -4.88
N VAL A 138 -9.39 15.47 -5.92
CA VAL A 138 -8.93 15.54 -7.32
C VAL A 138 -8.67 16.98 -7.74
N ARG A 139 -9.49 17.94 -7.30
CA ARG A 139 -9.28 19.37 -7.58
C ARG A 139 -8.10 19.97 -6.83
N ALA A 140 -7.80 19.48 -5.63
CA ALA A 140 -6.64 19.91 -4.86
C ALA A 140 -5.34 19.33 -5.41
N ALA A 141 -5.40 18.19 -6.10
CA ALA A 141 -4.25 17.59 -6.77
C ALA A 141 -3.78 18.50 -7.93
N PRO A 142 -2.51 18.92 -7.95
CA PRO A 142 -1.99 19.75 -9.04
C PRO A 142 -1.95 18.95 -10.36
N PRO A 143 -2.22 19.58 -11.51
CA PRO A 143 -2.13 18.92 -12.81
C PRO A 143 -0.69 18.44 -13.08
N GLU A 144 -0.55 17.31 -13.81
CA GLU A 144 0.71 16.76 -14.31
C GLU A 144 1.45 17.77 -15.19
N SER A 145 2.16 18.73 -14.58
CA SER A 145 2.94 19.73 -15.30
C SER A 145 4.39 19.69 -14.85
N LYS A 146 5.16 18.90 -15.60
CA LYS A 146 6.62 18.94 -15.85
C LYS A 146 7.61 19.00 -14.67
N ARG A 147 7.16 18.99 -13.41
CA ARG A 147 8.03 19.12 -12.23
C ARG A 147 7.71 18.14 -11.10
N GLY A 148 7.25 16.93 -11.44
CA GLY A 148 7.03 15.85 -10.47
C GLY A 148 6.06 16.23 -9.35
N ARG A 149 4.94 16.89 -9.69
CA ARG A 149 3.88 17.22 -8.73
C ARG A 149 2.89 16.07 -8.63
N ALA A 150 2.12 16.09 -7.54
CA ALA A 150 1.37 14.94 -7.09
C ALA A 150 0.32 14.38 -8.07
N THR A 151 0.63 13.24 -8.69
CA THR A 151 -0.35 12.43 -9.43
C THR A 151 -1.31 11.77 -8.44
N CYS A 152 -2.62 11.82 -8.72
CA CYS A 152 -3.64 11.16 -7.93
C CYS A 152 -3.94 9.76 -8.49
N GLU A 153 -3.59 8.71 -7.76
CA GLU A 153 -3.92 7.32 -8.08
C GLU A 153 -5.14 6.88 -7.25
N LEU A 154 -6.22 6.44 -7.90
CA LEU A 154 -7.37 5.87 -7.18
C LEU A 154 -7.13 4.37 -6.93
N ARG A 155 -7.07 3.96 -5.66
CA ARG A 155 -7.08 2.55 -5.29
C ARG A 155 -8.49 2.19 -4.81
N ALA A 156 -9.35 1.86 -5.77
CA ALA A 156 -10.69 1.37 -5.49
C ALA A 156 -10.75 -0.15 -5.60
N GLY A 157 -11.33 -0.82 -4.60
CA GLY A 157 -11.73 -2.22 -4.72
C GLY A 157 -12.98 -2.42 -5.60
N ASN A 158 -13.57 -1.35 -6.13
CA ASN A 158 -14.80 -1.38 -6.90
C ASN A 158 -14.70 -0.49 -8.15
N ALA A 159 -14.65 -1.11 -9.34
CA ALA A 159 -14.27 -0.47 -10.60
C ALA A 159 -15.21 0.68 -11.06
N GLY A 160 -16.46 0.70 -10.60
CA GLY A 160 -17.47 1.69 -11.01
C GLY A 160 -17.22 3.12 -10.51
N VAL A 161 -16.43 3.29 -9.44
CA VAL A 161 -16.14 4.61 -8.84
C VAL A 161 -15.04 5.35 -9.62
N ALA A 162 -14.08 4.61 -10.20
CA ALA A 162 -12.93 5.19 -10.90
C ALA A 162 -13.33 5.96 -12.17
N GLY A 163 -14.17 5.35 -13.01
CA GLY A 163 -14.56 5.93 -14.30
C GLY A 163 -15.45 7.18 -14.21
N ARG A 164 -16.12 7.42 -13.09
CA ARG A 164 -16.99 8.60 -12.90
C ARG A 164 -16.27 9.81 -12.31
N ILE A 165 -15.14 9.59 -11.65
CA ILE A 165 -14.47 10.62 -10.82
C ILE A 165 -13.19 11.13 -11.50
N CYS A 166 -12.50 10.27 -12.25
CA CYS A 166 -11.30 10.63 -12.98
C CYS A 166 -11.38 10.09 -14.43
N PRO A 167 -11.93 10.86 -15.39
CA PRO A 167 -12.02 10.41 -16.78
C PRO A 167 -10.65 10.15 -17.42
N ASP A 168 -9.59 10.81 -16.94
CA ASP A 168 -8.20 10.63 -17.41
C ASP A 168 -7.40 9.58 -16.61
N HIS A 169 -8.04 8.82 -15.72
CA HIS A 169 -7.34 7.81 -14.92
C HIS A 169 -6.84 6.66 -15.80
N ARG A 170 -5.53 6.65 -16.07
CA ARG A 170 -4.87 5.43 -16.55
C ARG A 170 -4.70 4.48 -15.37
N PRO A 171 -5.17 3.22 -15.46
CA PRO A 171 -4.84 2.22 -14.46
C PRO A 171 -3.31 2.10 -14.37
N ALA A 172 -2.79 1.90 -13.15
CA ALA A 172 -1.38 1.65 -12.95
C ALA A 172 -0.94 0.53 -13.92
N ALA A 173 0.04 0.84 -14.78
CA ALA A 173 0.54 -0.13 -15.74
C ALA A 173 0.94 -1.41 -14.99
N ALA A 174 0.38 -2.55 -15.39
CA ALA A 174 0.77 -3.84 -14.85
C ALA A 174 2.30 -3.94 -14.89
N PRO A 175 2.96 -4.48 -13.85
CA PRO A 175 4.41 -4.61 -13.85
C PRO A 175 4.81 -5.33 -15.13
N ARG A 176 5.70 -4.69 -15.91
CA ARG A 176 6.21 -5.29 -17.16
C ARG A 176 6.70 -6.68 -16.81
N ARG A 177 6.04 -7.72 -17.32
CA ARG A 177 6.51 -9.10 -17.20
C ARG A 177 7.97 -9.08 -17.59
N PHE A 178 8.83 -9.48 -16.67
CA PHE A 178 10.24 -9.70 -16.92
C PHE A 178 10.32 -10.69 -18.10
N ARG A 179 10.61 -10.19 -19.30
CA ARG A 179 10.86 -11.04 -20.46
C ARG A 179 12.13 -11.81 -20.13
N ARG A 180 12.00 -13.11 -19.84
CA ARG A 180 13.17 -14.01 -19.90
C ARG A 180 13.72 -13.89 -21.31
N GLY A 181 14.92 -13.33 -21.42
CA GLY A 181 15.62 -13.18 -22.69
C GLY A 181 15.77 -14.55 -23.34
N ALA A 182 15.34 -14.63 -24.59
CA ALA A 182 15.73 -15.69 -25.50
C ALA A 182 17.21 -15.50 -25.83
N THR A 183 18.02 -16.53 -25.59
CA THR A 183 19.32 -16.71 -26.25
C THR A 183 19.19 -17.92 -27.16
N THR A 184 19.06 -17.65 -28.46
CA THR A 184 19.27 -18.60 -29.56
C THR A 184 20.77 -18.85 -29.75
N GLY A 185 21.15 -20.10 -30.04
CA GLY A 185 22.48 -20.43 -30.54
C GLY A 185 22.88 -21.89 -30.28
N GLU A 186 22.45 -22.79 -31.16
CA GLU A 186 22.85 -24.20 -31.21
C GLU A 186 24.37 -24.36 -31.38
N ARG A 187 24.94 -25.36 -30.68
CA ARG A 187 26.01 -26.23 -31.22
C ARG A 187 26.01 -27.57 -30.50
N SER A 188 25.86 -28.62 -31.29
CA SER A 188 25.82 -30.06 -31.03
C SER A 188 27.10 -30.65 -30.45
N VAL A 189 27.01 -31.67 -29.58
CA VAL A 189 27.80 -32.94 -29.58
C VAL A 189 27.01 -34.02 -28.76
N PRO A 190 27.01 -35.32 -29.15
CA PRO A 190 26.01 -36.32 -28.74
C PRO A 190 26.50 -37.28 -27.64
N GLY A 191 25.57 -38.00 -26.97
CA GLY A 191 25.92 -39.28 -26.34
C GLY A 191 25.21 -39.64 -25.02
N ARG A 192 24.10 -40.37 -25.15
CA ARG A 192 23.69 -41.58 -24.40
C ARG A 192 23.50 -41.58 -22.87
N HIS A 193 22.53 -42.45 -22.51
CA HIS A 193 22.18 -43.06 -21.21
C HIS A 193 21.16 -42.26 -20.38
N ASP A 194 19.85 -42.44 -20.62
CA ASP A 194 18.99 -43.58 -20.25
C ASP A 194 18.63 -43.57 -18.76
N CYS A 195 17.37 -43.22 -18.46
CA CYS A 195 16.46 -44.06 -17.68
C CYS A 195 15.16 -43.29 -17.34
N GLY A 196 14.08 -43.69 -18.00
CA GLY A 196 12.84 -44.10 -17.31
C GLY A 196 12.02 -43.05 -16.55
N VAL A 197 11.10 -42.41 -17.27
CA VAL A 197 9.80 -42.00 -16.70
C VAL A 197 8.97 -43.25 -16.44
N ARG A 198 8.35 -43.37 -15.25
CA ARG A 198 6.94 -43.80 -15.06
C ARG A 198 6.49 -43.69 -13.60
N SER A 199 5.38 -42.96 -13.40
CA SER A 199 4.52 -43.05 -12.22
C SER A 199 3.96 -44.47 -12.04
N PRO A 200 3.43 -44.79 -10.84
CA PRO A 200 2.00 -45.06 -10.79
C PRO A 200 1.27 -44.55 -9.54
N ALA A 201 -0.04 -44.60 -9.64
CA ALA A 201 -1.06 -44.12 -8.74
C ALA A 201 -1.28 -44.97 -7.47
N SER A 202 -1.96 -44.32 -6.50
CA SER A 202 -2.88 -44.85 -5.47
C SER A 202 -2.40 -45.92 -4.49
N SER A 203 -2.36 -45.56 -3.20
CA SER A 203 -2.87 -46.40 -2.12
C SER A 203 -3.22 -45.55 -0.87
N ARG A 204 -3.98 -46.17 0.03
CA ARG A 204 -4.94 -45.60 0.99
C ARG A 204 -4.34 -45.08 2.30
N ARG A 205 -5.09 -44.13 2.90
CA ARG A 205 -5.39 -43.89 4.33
C ARG A 205 -4.23 -43.67 5.31
N SER A 206 -4.25 -42.50 5.96
CA SER A 206 -4.29 -42.42 7.44
C SER A 206 -4.69 -41.00 7.86
N THR A 207 -5.88 -40.90 8.46
CA THR A 207 -6.42 -39.73 9.15
C THR A 207 -5.78 -39.62 10.54
N VAL A 208 -5.07 -38.53 10.81
CA VAL A 208 -4.62 -38.17 12.17
C VAL A 208 -5.59 -37.12 12.74
N PRO A 209 -6.25 -37.38 13.88
CA PRO A 209 -7.20 -36.43 14.47
C PRO A 209 -6.47 -35.34 15.26
N ILE A 210 -6.91 -34.09 15.09
CA ILE A 210 -6.51 -32.94 15.93
C ILE A 210 -7.47 -32.89 17.13
N PRO A 211 -6.99 -32.88 18.38
CA PRO A 211 -7.86 -32.82 19.54
C PRO A 211 -8.46 -31.42 19.74
N GLN A 212 -9.79 -31.37 19.82
CA GLN A 212 -10.52 -30.20 20.31
C GLN A 212 -10.36 -30.12 21.84
N ARG A 213 -9.98 -28.96 22.35
CA ARG A 213 -10.17 -28.61 23.77
C ARG A 213 -11.33 -27.64 23.91
N SER A 214 -12.26 -28.08 24.75
CA SER A 214 -13.51 -27.50 25.16
C SER A 214 -13.34 -26.19 25.93
N ALA A 215 -14.37 -25.36 25.82
CA ALA A 215 -14.68 -24.25 26.70
C ALA A 215 -14.72 -24.71 28.17
N ASP A 216 -14.23 -23.85 29.06
CA ASP A 216 -14.67 -23.85 30.45
C ASP A 216 -14.93 -22.43 30.92
N ASN A 217 -16.06 -22.29 31.61
CA ASN A 217 -16.63 -21.05 32.12
C ASN A 217 -15.99 -20.70 33.46
N GLY A 218 -15.56 -19.46 33.63
CA GLY A 218 -15.08 -18.95 34.92
C GLY A 218 -15.37 -17.47 35.09
N ARG A 219 -16.59 -17.15 35.55
CA ARG A 219 -16.92 -15.86 36.18
C ARG A 219 -16.13 -15.72 37.48
N MET A 220 -15.57 -14.54 37.75
CA MET A 220 -15.58 -13.98 39.10
C MET A 220 -15.48 -12.46 39.07
N HIS A 221 -16.46 -11.83 39.70
CA HIS A 221 -16.45 -10.45 40.22
C HIS A 221 -15.19 -10.25 41.08
N ILE A 222 -14.55 -9.09 41.10
CA ILE A 222 -14.89 -7.82 41.77
C ILE A 222 -14.16 -6.69 41.04
#